data_AF-A0A7Y4X7N4-F1
#
_entry.id   AF-A0A7Y4X7N4-F1
#
_cell.length_a   1.000
_cell.length_b   1.000
_cell.length_c   1.000
_cell.angle_alpha   90.00
_cell.angle_beta   90.00
_cell.angle_gamma   90.00
#
_symmetry.space_group_name_H-M   'P 1'
#
loop_
_entity.id
_entity.type
_entity.pdbx_description
1 polymer ?
#
loop_
_entity_poly.entity_id
_entity_poly.type
_entity_poly.pdbx_seq_one_letter_code
_entity_poly.pdbx_strand_id
1 'polypeptide(L)'
;MSKTLPRTTSVRKSPKSVDYREHVTQLLARSRREFLREFGSLTVAGASLSAVGLPVTASRVHADDLALEQDFGGMTAEARADRAFRQRVDMATLQRERPLPKHDTNGDEDRYANRIGSYSKGLPHNNRGEVDLNAYNTLLTALRTVNVDDFERITLGGNVKLTNPQAGLGMDSEGPDTFACYQPPAPAFASAEEAGEMVEMYWHALTRDVNFLDYDTHPLTQAAATDLSRLSDFRGPRNARSFPSRSGGTIAAGTILSDSAPDQTQQT
;
A
#
# COMPACT_ATOMS: atom_id res chain seq x y z
N MET A 1 4.03 -54.74 23.15
CA MET A 1 4.75 -54.02 24.22
C MET A 1 4.85 -52.55 23.84
N SER A 2 3.90 -51.75 24.32
CA SER A 2 3.78 -50.32 24.03
C SER A 2 4.74 -49.53 24.93
N LYS A 3 5.67 -48.75 24.35
CA LYS A 3 6.51 -47.81 25.09
C LYS A 3 5.89 -46.42 24.95
N THR A 4 5.13 -46.02 25.96
CA THR A 4 4.57 -44.68 26.10
C THR A 4 5.68 -43.72 26.54
N LEU A 5 6.01 -42.73 25.71
CA LEU A 5 6.94 -41.65 26.06
C LEU A 5 6.24 -40.62 26.96
N PRO A 6 6.89 -40.08 28.00
CA PRO A 6 6.28 -39.10 28.90
C PRO A 6 6.16 -37.74 28.19
N ARG A 7 4.93 -37.25 28.08
CA ARG A 7 4.60 -35.92 27.55
C ARG A 7 4.77 -34.89 28.67
N THR A 8 5.93 -34.23 28.72
CA THR A 8 6.15 -33.08 29.59
C THR A 8 5.41 -31.85 29.05
N THR A 9 4.25 -31.52 29.64
CA THR A 9 3.58 -30.25 29.41
C THR A 9 4.30 -29.14 30.18
N SER A 10 5.31 -28.53 29.56
CA SER A 10 5.83 -27.24 30.00
C SER A 10 4.83 -26.16 29.59
N VAL A 11 3.94 -25.76 30.50
CA VAL A 11 3.15 -24.54 30.35
C VAL A 11 4.12 -23.36 30.33
N ARG A 12 4.44 -22.83 29.14
CA ARG A 12 5.05 -21.50 29.04
C ARG A 12 4.03 -20.51 29.57
N LYS A 13 4.32 -19.89 30.73
CA LYS A 13 3.56 -18.74 31.21
C LYS A 13 3.59 -17.67 30.11
N SER A 14 2.42 -17.27 29.63
CA SER A 14 2.30 -16.09 28.77
C SER A 14 2.86 -14.89 29.55
N PRO A 15 3.57 -13.95 28.90
CA PRO A 15 3.87 -12.68 29.53
C PRO A 15 2.53 -12.06 29.96
N LYS A 16 2.43 -11.65 31.24
CA LYS A 16 1.25 -10.95 31.75
C LYS A 16 0.96 -9.80 30.79
N SER A 17 -0.25 -9.73 30.24
CA SER A 17 -0.69 -8.57 29.49
C SER A 17 -0.58 -7.38 30.44
N VAL A 18 0.46 -6.56 30.25
CA VAL A 18 0.56 -5.28 30.93
C VAL A 18 -0.63 -4.49 30.41
N ASP A 19 -1.61 -4.24 31.27
CA ASP A 19 -2.72 -3.39 30.92
C ASP A 19 -2.16 -1.99 30.71
N TYR A 20 -1.89 -1.67 29.45
CA TYR A 20 -1.29 -0.42 29.02
C TYR A 20 -2.11 0.77 29.52
N ARG A 21 -3.42 0.58 29.71
CA ARG A 21 -4.30 1.60 30.28
C ARG A 21 -4.01 1.87 31.76
N GLU A 22 -3.81 0.83 32.58
CA GLU A 22 -3.41 1.00 34.00
C GLU A 22 -2.03 1.64 34.14
N HIS A 23 -1.08 1.24 33.30
CA HIS A 23 0.28 1.78 33.37
C HIS A 23 0.32 3.26 32.98
N VAL A 24 -0.42 3.64 31.93
CA VAL A 24 -0.55 5.03 31.50
C VAL A 24 -1.34 5.87 32.51
N THR A 25 -2.40 5.34 33.12
CA THR A 25 -3.12 6.08 34.19
C THR A 25 -2.28 6.26 35.44
N GLN A 26 -1.45 5.29 35.83
CA GLN A 26 -0.50 5.46 36.94
C GLN A 26 0.59 6.49 36.64
N LEU A 27 1.08 6.56 35.40
CA LEU A 27 2.05 7.58 34.97
C LEU A 27 1.43 8.98 34.92
N LEU A 28 0.16 9.09 34.51
CA LEU A 28 -0.59 10.35 34.48
C LEU A 28 -1.07 10.79 35.87
N ALA A 29 -1.21 9.87 36.82
CA ALA A 29 -1.57 10.15 38.21
C ALA A 29 -0.41 10.71 39.05
N ARG A 30 0.84 10.64 38.57
CA ARG A 30 1.98 11.28 39.24
C ARG A 30 1.94 12.78 39.02
N SER A 31 1.99 13.55 40.11
CA SER A 31 2.05 15.00 40.01
C SER A 31 3.40 15.46 39.46
N ARG A 32 3.41 16.49 38.59
CA ARG A 32 4.64 17.10 38.02
C ARG A 32 5.67 17.48 39.08
N ARG A 33 5.24 17.72 40.33
CA ARG A 33 6.06 18.08 41.48
C ARG A 33 6.92 16.92 42.02
N GLU A 34 6.50 15.68 41.83
CA GLU A 34 7.30 14.50 42.20
C GLU A 34 8.36 14.18 41.15
N PHE A 35 8.02 14.30 39.86
CA PHE A 35 8.97 14.13 38.76
C PHE A 35 10.13 15.15 38.81
N LEU A 36 9.84 16.41 39.11
CA LEU A 36 10.87 17.46 39.28
C LEU A 36 11.68 17.31 40.58
N ARG A 37 11.15 16.63 41.61
CA ARG A 37 11.95 16.26 42.79
C ARG A 37 12.92 15.13 42.51
N GLU A 38 12.58 14.23 41.59
CA GLU A 38 13.41 13.07 41.23
C GLU A 38 14.54 13.44 40.25
N PHE A 39 14.36 14.49 39.43
CA PHE A 39 15.39 15.02 38.50
C PHE A 39 16.05 16.35 38.93
N GLY A 40 15.63 16.96 40.03
CA GLY A 40 16.08 18.29 40.49
C GLY A 40 17.36 18.32 41.35
N SER A 41 18.18 17.26 41.32
CA SER A 41 19.41 17.15 42.13
C SER A 41 20.70 17.09 41.30
N LEU A 42 20.73 17.67 40.10
CA LEU A 42 21.99 18.02 39.42
C LEU A 42 22.28 19.53 39.57
N THR A 43 23.09 19.85 40.58
CA THR A 43 23.73 21.16 40.75
C THR A 43 24.93 21.24 39.79
N VAL A 44 24.88 22.09 38.78
CA VAL A 44 26.09 22.53 38.06
C VAL A 44 26.11 24.05 38.03
N ALA A 45 27.16 24.58 38.65
CA ALA A 45 27.41 25.98 38.90
C ALA A 45 27.68 26.78 37.63
N GLY A 46 27.26 28.05 37.63
CA GLY A 46 27.63 29.06 36.63
C GLY A 46 27.38 30.45 37.19
N ALA A 47 28.33 30.95 37.98
CA ALA A 47 28.28 32.27 38.60
C ALA A 47 28.83 33.35 37.66
N SER A 48 28.20 34.53 37.63
CA SER A 48 28.90 35.80 37.42
C SER A 48 28.24 36.94 38.21
N LEU A 49 29.08 37.59 39.01
CA LEU A 49 28.84 38.59 40.06
C LEU A 49 28.24 39.91 39.55
N SER A 50 27.40 40.56 40.38
CA SER A 50 27.54 41.97 40.78
C SER A 50 26.54 42.33 41.91
N ALA A 51 27.00 43.22 42.80
CA ALA A 51 26.56 43.41 44.17
C ALA A 51 25.26 44.21 44.37
N VAL A 52 24.59 43.92 45.49
CA VAL A 52 24.06 44.82 46.53
C VAL A 52 22.77 44.24 47.08
N GLY A 53 22.79 43.97 48.40
CA GLY A 53 21.69 43.37 49.14
C GLY A 53 20.47 44.27 49.18
N LEU A 54 19.40 43.79 48.57
CA LEU A 54 18.02 44.08 48.94
C LEU A 54 17.31 42.73 48.93
N PRO A 55 16.42 42.43 49.90
CA PRO A 55 15.50 41.33 49.71
C PRO A 55 14.68 41.68 48.48
N VAL A 56 14.93 40.99 47.36
CA VAL A 56 13.92 40.90 46.31
C VAL A 56 12.78 40.16 46.99
N THR A 57 11.84 40.94 47.52
CA THR A 57 10.50 40.47 47.75
C THR A 57 10.08 39.89 46.41
N ALA A 58 10.14 38.57 46.30
CA ALA A 58 9.44 37.85 45.26
C ALA A 58 7.98 38.25 45.46
N SER A 59 7.56 39.29 44.75
CA SER A 59 6.16 39.58 44.55
C SER A 59 5.60 38.24 44.12
N ARG A 60 4.76 37.66 44.98
CA ARG A 60 3.88 36.58 44.57
C ARG A 60 2.98 37.22 43.53
N VAL A 61 3.45 37.25 42.29
CA VAL A 61 2.56 37.26 41.15
C VAL A 61 1.72 36.03 41.42
N HIS A 62 0.44 36.27 41.73
CA HIS A 62 -0.51 35.21 41.93
C HIS A 62 -0.32 34.23 40.77
N ALA A 63 -0.14 32.96 41.10
CA ALA A 63 -0.05 31.89 40.11
C ALA A 63 -1.38 31.71 39.32
N ASP A 64 -2.30 32.68 39.42
CA ASP A 64 -3.52 32.79 38.63
C ASP A 64 -3.28 33.49 37.27
N ASP A 65 -2.16 34.20 37.07
CA ASP A 65 -1.93 34.99 35.83
C ASP A 65 -1.04 34.30 34.78
N LEU A 66 -0.83 32.98 34.87
CA LEU A 66 -0.13 32.21 33.81
C LEU A 66 -0.91 30.97 33.37
N ALA A 67 -2.24 31.01 33.43
CA ALA A 67 -3.04 30.25 32.49
C ALA A 67 -2.90 30.94 31.12
N LEU A 68 -1.74 30.72 30.47
CA LEU A 68 -1.74 30.60 29.01
C LEU A 68 -2.75 29.49 28.75
N GLU A 69 -4.02 29.86 28.52
CA GLU A 69 -4.97 29.01 27.84
C GLU A 69 -4.18 28.45 26.67
N GLN A 70 -3.93 27.14 26.70
CA GLN A 70 -3.25 26.44 25.62
C GLN A 70 -4.23 26.44 24.46
N ASP A 71 -4.33 27.59 23.83
CA ASP A 71 -5.34 27.96 22.89
C ASP A 71 -4.92 27.44 21.53
N PHE A 72 -5.34 26.21 21.21
CA PHE A 72 -5.22 25.66 19.87
C PHE A 72 -6.40 26.14 19.00
N GLY A 73 -6.54 27.45 18.82
CA GLY A 73 -7.58 28.04 17.97
C GLY A 73 -9.00 27.97 18.55
N GLY A 74 -9.15 28.33 19.82
CA GLY A 74 -10.39 28.36 20.62
C GLY A 74 -10.66 27.11 21.46
N MET A 75 -9.67 26.22 21.67
CA MET A 75 -9.87 24.92 22.33
C MET A 75 -8.73 24.54 23.27
N THR A 76 -9.05 23.93 24.41
CA THR A 76 -8.05 23.31 25.31
C THR A 76 -7.41 22.08 24.67
N ALA A 77 -6.24 21.68 25.18
CA ALA A 77 -5.52 20.49 24.72
C ALA A 77 -6.36 19.21 24.85
N GLU A 78 -7.10 19.05 25.95
CA GLU A 78 -7.98 17.91 26.22
C GLU A 78 -9.13 17.87 25.21
N ALA A 79 -9.81 19.00 25.00
CA ALA A 79 -10.91 19.09 24.05
C ALA A 79 -10.47 18.79 22.61
N ARG A 80 -9.24 19.19 22.25
CA ARG A 80 -8.63 18.86 20.95
C ARG A 80 -8.33 17.36 20.82
N ALA A 81 -7.81 16.72 21.87
CA ALA A 81 -7.56 15.28 21.89
C ALA A 81 -8.85 14.47 21.72
N ASP A 82 -9.92 14.85 22.43
CA ASP A 82 -11.24 14.19 22.31
C ASP A 82 -11.86 14.38 20.93
N ARG A 83 -11.68 15.55 20.31
CA ARG A 83 -12.12 15.81 18.94
C ARG A 83 -11.38 14.93 17.94
N ALA A 84 -10.06 14.80 18.07
CA ALA A 84 -9.25 13.95 17.20
C ALA A 84 -9.61 12.47 17.36
N PHE A 85 -9.86 12.01 18.58
CA PHE A 85 -10.34 10.66 18.84
C PHE A 85 -11.68 10.37 18.15
N ARG A 86 -12.68 11.24 18.37
CA ARG A 86 -14.00 11.10 17.72
C ARG A 86 -13.89 11.07 16.21
N GLN A 87 -13.15 11.99 15.62
CA GLN A 87 -12.93 12.01 14.17
C GLN A 87 -12.35 10.69 13.64
N ARG A 88 -11.37 10.10 14.34
CA ARG A 88 -10.80 8.80 13.92
C ARG A 88 -11.80 7.67 14.03
N VAL A 89 -12.60 7.63 15.11
CA VAL A 89 -13.68 6.65 15.29
C VAL A 89 -14.74 6.81 14.20
N ASP A 90 -15.14 8.04 13.89
CA ASP A 90 -16.13 8.34 12.85
C ASP A 90 -15.63 7.89 11.47
N MET A 91 -14.37 8.17 11.13
CA MET A 91 -13.76 7.72 9.86
C MET A 91 -13.64 6.20 9.77
N ALA A 92 -13.19 5.54 10.85
CA ALA A 92 -13.12 4.08 10.90
C ALA A 92 -14.52 3.43 10.77
N THR A 93 -15.54 4.06 11.37
CA THR A 93 -16.93 3.61 11.27
C THR A 93 -17.44 3.76 9.83
N LEU A 94 -17.20 4.91 9.20
CA LEU A 94 -17.56 5.17 7.80
C LEU A 94 -16.92 4.14 6.85
N GLN A 95 -15.64 3.80 7.06
CA GLN A 95 -14.96 2.81 6.23
C GLN A 95 -15.54 1.40 6.41
N ARG A 96 -15.80 0.99 7.66
CA ARG A 96 -16.43 -0.30 7.97
C ARG A 96 -17.81 -0.46 7.34
N GLU A 97 -18.56 0.63 7.23
CA GLU A 97 -19.91 0.64 6.66
C GLU A 97 -19.94 0.65 5.13
N ARG A 98 -18.81 0.89 4.47
CA ARG A 98 -18.73 0.79 3.01
C ARG A 98 -18.79 -0.68 2.58
N PRO A 99 -19.62 -1.02 1.57
CA PRO A 99 -19.64 -2.38 1.03
C PRO A 99 -18.29 -2.70 0.39
N LEU A 100 -17.77 -3.89 0.69
CA LEU A 100 -16.56 -4.38 0.05
C LEU A 100 -16.87 -4.80 -1.39
N PRO A 101 -16.02 -4.42 -2.37
CA PRO A 101 -16.18 -4.87 -3.74
C PRO A 101 -15.93 -6.37 -3.84
N LYS A 102 -16.59 -7.00 -4.82
CA LYS A 102 -16.32 -8.40 -5.17
C LYS A 102 -15.11 -8.45 -6.11
N HIS A 103 -14.13 -9.26 -5.75
CA HIS A 103 -12.91 -9.47 -6.52
C HIS A 103 -13.03 -10.74 -7.36
N ASP A 104 -13.65 -10.62 -8.53
CA ASP A 104 -13.81 -11.74 -9.45
C ASP A 104 -12.55 -11.95 -10.29
N THR A 105 -12.19 -13.21 -10.53
CA THR A 105 -11.11 -13.58 -11.45
C THR A 105 -11.65 -13.67 -12.88
N ASN A 106 -10.76 -13.66 -13.87
CA ASN A 106 -11.13 -13.94 -15.27
C ASN A 106 -11.32 -15.46 -15.54
N GLY A 107 -11.06 -16.31 -14.53
CA GLY A 107 -11.22 -17.76 -14.58
C GLY A 107 -10.08 -18.53 -15.28
N ASP A 108 -9.03 -17.87 -15.77
CA ASP A 108 -7.99 -18.54 -16.56
C ASP A 108 -7.12 -19.47 -15.74
N GLU A 109 -6.90 -19.15 -14.46
CA GLU A 109 -6.16 -20.05 -13.56
C GLU A 109 -6.82 -21.44 -13.55
N ASP A 110 -8.13 -21.53 -13.36
CA ASP A 110 -8.87 -22.80 -13.35
C ASP A 110 -9.06 -23.41 -14.75
N ARG A 111 -9.14 -22.57 -15.78
CA ARG A 111 -9.33 -23.01 -17.17
C ARG A 111 -8.14 -23.81 -17.70
N TYR A 112 -6.92 -23.38 -17.38
CA TYR A 112 -5.70 -24.01 -17.91
C TYR A 112 -5.03 -24.88 -16.85
N ALA A 113 -5.12 -26.19 -17.01
CA ALA A 113 -4.55 -27.16 -16.06
C ALA A 113 -3.04 -26.99 -15.82
N ASN A 114 -2.30 -26.49 -16.82
CA ASN A 114 -0.86 -26.20 -16.76
C ASN A 114 -0.53 -24.77 -16.31
N ARG A 115 -1.54 -23.96 -15.91
CA ARG A 115 -1.39 -22.60 -15.36
C ARG A 115 -0.64 -21.60 -16.26
N ILE A 116 -0.74 -21.78 -17.58
CA ILE A 116 -0.04 -20.92 -18.57
C ILE A 116 -0.48 -19.46 -18.57
N GLY A 117 -1.71 -19.17 -18.11
CA GLY A 117 -2.24 -17.81 -17.95
C GLY A 117 -2.02 -17.21 -16.56
N SER A 118 -1.18 -17.84 -15.72
CA SER A 118 -0.97 -17.42 -14.33
C SER A 118 0.48 -17.05 -14.06
N TYR A 119 0.69 -16.11 -13.13
CA TYR A 119 2.03 -15.71 -12.72
C TYR A 119 2.76 -16.87 -12.04
N SER A 120 3.89 -17.29 -12.62
CA SER A 120 4.73 -18.37 -12.08
C SER A 120 6.22 -18.05 -12.08
N LYS A 121 6.61 -16.80 -12.38
CA LYS A 121 8.03 -16.40 -12.43
C LYS A 121 8.70 -16.62 -11.08
N GLY A 122 9.87 -17.26 -11.10
CA GLY A 122 10.62 -17.62 -9.90
C GLY A 122 10.34 -19.02 -9.37
N LEU A 123 9.29 -19.69 -9.86
CA LEU A 123 9.06 -21.12 -9.62
C LEU A 123 9.85 -21.98 -10.63
N PRO A 124 9.98 -23.30 -10.42
CA PRO A 124 10.55 -24.21 -11.41
C PRO A 124 9.67 -24.34 -12.65
N HIS A 125 10.29 -24.38 -13.84
CA HIS A 125 9.61 -24.59 -15.12
C HIS A 125 10.26 -25.72 -15.93
N ASN A 126 9.48 -26.32 -16.83
CA ASN A 126 10.00 -27.25 -17.84
C ASN A 126 10.62 -26.51 -19.04
N ASN A 127 11.16 -27.25 -20.01
CA ASN A 127 11.82 -26.68 -21.20
C ASN A 127 10.89 -25.88 -22.13
N ARG A 128 9.57 -25.92 -21.92
CA ARG A 128 8.58 -25.13 -22.67
C ARG A 128 8.17 -23.86 -21.92
N GLY A 129 8.66 -23.67 -20.69
CA GLY A 129 8.26 -22.55 -19.83
C GLY A 129 6.95 -22.80 -19.05
N GLU A 130 6.45 -24.03 -18.99
CA GLU A 130 5.29 -24.37 -18.14
C GLU A 130 5.76 -24.65 -16.72
N VAL A 131 5.00 -24.20 -15.73
CA VAL A 131 5.36 -24.31 -14.31
C VAL A 131 5.22 -25.74 -13.79
N ASP A 132 6.11 -26.15 -12.88
CA ASP A 132 5.89 -27.35 -12.08
C ASP A 132 4.68 -27.16 -11.16
N LEU A 133 3.64 -27.99 -11.35
CA LEU A 133 2.38 -27.83 -10.63
C LEU A 133 2.50 -28.07 -9.12
N ASN A 134 3.46 -28.89 -8.68
CA ASN A 134 3.68 -29.11 -7.26
C ASN A 134 4.26 -27.85 -6.60
N ALA A 135 5.25 -27.22 -7.24
CA ALA A 135 5.78 -25.93 -6.81
C ALA A 135 4.70 -24.84 -6.81
N TYR A 136 3.87 -24.77 -7.86
CA TYR A 136 2.75 -23.82 -7.92
C TYR A 136 1.77 -24.00 -6.75
N ASN A 137 1.47 -25.25 -6.37
CA ASN A 137 0.60 -25.54 -5.23
C ASN A 137 1.18 -25.06 -3.89
N THR A 138 2.52 -24.95 -3.75
CA THR A 138 3.13 -24.36 -2.54
C THR A 138 2.82 -22.85 -2.44
N LEU A 139 2.85 -22.13 -3.57
CA LEU A 139 2.44 -20.73 -3.65
C LEU A 139 0.95 -20.57 -3.29
N LEU A 140 0.07 -21.38 -3.90
CA LEU A 140 -1.36 -21.35 -3.58
C LEU A 140 -1.64 -21.67 -2.11
N THR A 141 -0.87 -22.58 -1.52
CA THR A 141 -0.99 -22.90 -0.10
C THR A 141 -0.64 -21.68 0.76
N ALA A 142 0.50 -21.03 0.51
CA ALA A 142 0.92 -19.83 1.24
C ALA A 142 -0.12 -18.69 1.14
N LEU A 143 -0.67 -18.46 -0.05
CA LEU A 143 -1.72 -17.45 -0.27
C LEU A 143 -3.02 -17.77 0.47
N ARG A 144 -3.39 -19.05 0.60
CA ARG A 144 -4.61 -19.48 1.30
C ARG A 144 -4.45 -19.51 2.82
N THR A 145 -3.31 -19.94 3.31
CA THR A 145 -3.06 -20.06 4.76
C THR A 145 -2.69 -18.73 5.39
N VAL A 146 -2.11 -17.82 4.61
CA VAL A 146 -1.63 -16.51 5.08
C VAL A 146 -0.56 -16.67 6.18
N ASN A 147 0.07 -17.86 6.26
CA ASN A 147 1.10 -18.14 7.25
C ASN A 147 2.47 -17.76 6.70
N VAL A 148 3.18 -16.90 7.44
CA VAL A 148 4.54 -16.45 7.10
C VAL A 148 5.48 -17.62 6.80
N ASP A 149 5.40 -18.70 7.58
CA ASP A 149 6.27 -19.86 7.38
C ASP A 149 5.98 -20.59 6.05
N ASP A 150 4.76 -20.52 5.54
CA ASP A 150 4.40 -21.15 4.26
C ASP A 150 4.94 -20.34 3.07
N PHE A 151 5.06 -19.01 3.21
CA PHE A 151 5.74 -18.17 2.21
C PHE A 151 7.23 -18.50 2.10
N GLU A 152 7.89 -18.82 3.21
CA GLU A 152 9.30 -19.26 3.22
C GLU A 152 9.49 -20.68 2.66
N ARG A 153 8.41 -21.46 2.57
CA ARG A 153 8.41 -22.84 2.02
C ARG A 153 8.03 -22.90 0.53
N ILE A 154 7.78 -21.77 -0.11
CA ILE A 154 7.48 -21.74 -1.54
C ILE A 154 8.68 -22.30 -2.31
N THR A 155 8.43 -23.28 -3.17
CA THR A 155 9.47 -23.91 -3.96
C THR A 155 9.93 -22.98 -5.07
N LEU A 156 11.18 -22.52 -5.03
CA LEU A 156 11.77 -21.63 -6.03
C LEU A 156 12.55 -22.42 -7.09
N GLY A 157 12.50 -21.95 -8.34
CA GLY A 157 13.26 -22.49 -9.47
C GLY A 157 14.68 -21.94 -9.60
N GLY A 158 15.09 -21.01 -8.73
CA GLY A 158 16.41 -20.39 -8.76
C GLY A 158 16.67 -19.51 -7.53
N ASN A 159 17.65 -18.60 -7.65
CA ASN A 159 18.10 -17.77 -6.52
C ASN A 159 17.32 -16.45 -6.37
N VAL A 160 16.43 -16.14 -7.32
CA VAL A 160 15.64 -14.90 -7.29
C VAL A 160 14.42 -15.13 -6.41
N LYS A 161 14.24 -14.26 -5.42
CA LYS A 161 13.12 -14.30 -4.48
C LYS A 161 11.86 -13.65 -5.09
N LEU A 162 10.69 -14.03 -4.57
CA LEU A 162 9.44 -13.34 -4.84
C LEU A 162 9.43 -11.97 -4.15
N THR A 163 9.00 -10.93 -4.86
CA THR A 163 8.96 -9.57 -4.32
C THR A 163 7.67 -9.36 -3.54
N ASN A 164 7.79 -9.26 -2.20
CA ASN A 164 6.71 -8.92 -1.27
C ASN A 164 5.35 -9.62 -1.54
N PRO A 165 5.30 -10.96 -1.60
CA PRO A 165 4.03 -11.68 -1.83
C PRO A 165 3.00 -11.49 -0.70
N GLN A 166 3.41 -10.90 0.43
CA GLN A 166 2.58 -10.64 1.61
C GLN A 166 2.05 -9.20 1.70
N ALA A 167 2.42 -8.30 0.78
CA ALA A 167 2.12 -6.87 0.90
C ALA A 167 0.62 -6.55 0.98
N GLY A 168 -0.23 -7.35 0.32
CA GLY A 168 -1.69 -7.16 0.32
C GLY A 168 -2.39 -7.61 1.61
N LEU A 169 -1.67 -8.14 2.60
CA LEU A 169 -2.25 -8.62 3.86
C LEU A 169 -2.24 -7.55 4.97
N GLY A 170 -1.59 -6.41 4.72
CA GLY A 170 -1.50 -5.30 5.67
C GLY A 170 -2.84 -4.60 5.86
N MET A 171 -3.07 -4.13 7.08
CA MET A 171 -4.16 -3.23 7.43
C MET A 171 -3.59 -1.82 7.59
N ASP A 172 -4.20 -0.85 6.92
CA ASP A 172 -3.81 0.55 7.02
C ASP A 172 -4.66 1.29 8.06
N SER A 173 -4.04 2.25 8.76
CA SER A 173 -4.74 3.07 9.77
C SER A 173 -5.56 4.20 9.17
N GLU A 174 -5.38 4.47 7.88
CA GLU A 174 -6.04 5.54 7.14
C GLU A 174 -6.26 5.12 5.69
N GLY A 175 -7.22 5.75 5.02
CA GLY A 175 -7.56 5.40 3.64
C GLY A 175 -8.32 4.08 3.51
N PRO A 176 -8.78 3.75 2.29
CA PRO A 176 -9.44 2.47 2.05
C PRO A 176 -8.51 1.31 2.39
N ASP A 177 -9.04 0.28 3.05
CA ASP A 177 -8.34 -0.98 3.26
C ASP A 177 -7.91 -1.60 1.91
N THR A 178 -6.86 -2.42 1.93
CA THR A 178 -6.30 -3.07 0.73
C THR A 178 -7.34 -3.88 -0.04
N PHE A 179 -8.33 -4.46 0.63
CA PHE A 179 -9.42 -5.22 -0.01
C PHE A 179 -10.62 -4.36 -0.43
N ALA A 180 -10.67 -3.08 -0.03
CA ALA A 180 -11.78 -2.17 -0.31
C ALA A 180 -11.66 -1.44 -1.66
N CYS A 181 -10.51 -1.50 -2.33
CA CYS A 181 -10.32 -1.01 -3.69
C CYS A 181 -10.81 -2.04 -4.71
N TYR A 182 -11.31 -1.61 -5.88
CA TYR A 182 -11.77 -2.51 -6.93
C TYR A 182 -10.90 -2.40 -8.18
N GLN A 183 -10.57 -3.54 -8.77
CA GLN A 183 -10.00 -3.65 -10.10
C GLN A 183 -10.87 -4.62 -10.91
N PRO A 184 -11.20 -4.32 -12.18
CA PRO A 184 -11.92 -5.27 -13.01
C PRO A 184 -11.08 -6.53 -13.27
N PRO A 185 -11.73 -7.68 -13.54
CA PRO A 185 -11.03 -8.88 -13.99
C PRO A 185 -10.16 -8.55 -15.21
N ALA A 186 -8.93 -9.09 -15.23
CA ALA A 186 -8.05 -8.95 -16.38
C ALA A 186 -8.70 -9.54 -17.64
N PRO A 187 -8.32 -9.08 -18.85
CA PRO A 187 -8.67 -9.75 -20.09
C PRO A 187 -8.35 -11.25 -20.00
N ALA A 188 -9.16 -12.09 -20.63
CA ALA A 188 -8.83 -13.52 -20.67
C ALA A 188 -7.64 -13.74 -21.61
N PHE A 189 -6.78 -14.70 -21.29
CA PHE A 189 -5.56 -15.02 -22.05
C PHE A 189 -5.85 -15.32 -23.54
N ALA A 190 -7.01 -15.89 -23.85
CA ALA A 190 -7.45 -16.19 -25.21
C ALA A 190 -8.36 -15.11 -25.83
N SER A 191 -8.47 -13.93 -25.21
CA SER A 191 -9.32 -12.85 -25.70
C SER A 191 -8.67 -12.05 -26.82
N ALA A 192 -9.49 -11.39 -27.63
CA ALA A 192 -9.01 -10.47 -28.66
C ALA A 192 -8.34 -9.22 -28.06
N GLU A 193 -8.76 -8.81 -26.85
CA GLU A 193 -8.17 -7.70 -26.10
C GLU A 193 -6.72 -8.01 -25.70
N GLU A 194 -6.46 -9.14 -25.03
CA GLU A 194 -5.10 -9.58 -24.66
C GLU A 194 -4.18 -9.70 -25.89
N ALA A 195 -4.70 -10.28 -26.98
CA ALA A 195 -3.95 -10.38 -28.23
C ALA A 195 -3.61 -8.99 -28.80
N GLY A 196 -4.54 -8.03 -28.71
CA GLY A 196 -4.32 -6.66 -29.16
C GLY A 196 -3.29 -5.91 -28.31
N GLU A 197 -3.35 -6.06 -27.00
CA GLU A 197 -2.35 -5.50 -26.06
C GLU A 197 -0.95 -6.08 -26.34
N MET A 198 -0.85 -7.38 -26.62
CA MET A 198 0.43 -8.00 -27.00
C MET A 198 0.97 -7.47 -28.34
N VAL A 199 0.12 -7.28 -29.36
CA VAL A 199 0.52 -6.68 -30.64
C VAL A 199 1.04 -5.26 -30.43
N GLU A 200 0.36 -4.48 -29.59
CA GLU A 200 0.81 -3.14 -29.20
C GLU A 200 2.19 -3.19 -28.51
N MET A 201 2.40 -4.08 -27.54
CA MET A 201 3.70 -4.25 -26.88
C MET A 201 4.83 -4.61 -27.87
N TYR A 202 4.55 -5.42 -28.90
CA TYR A 202 5.52 -5.72 -29.95
C TYR A 202 5.84 -4.49 -30.80
N TRP A 203 4.83 -3.69 -31.18
CA TRP A 203 5.07 -2.43 -31.89
C TRP A 203 5.89 -1.46 -31.04
N HIS A 204 5.59 -1.34 -29.74
CA HIS A 204 6.40 -0.54 -28.81
C HIS A 204 7.85 -1.00 -28.81
N ALA A 205 8.09 -2.31 -28.82
CA ALA A 205 9.45 -2.87 -28.87
C ALA A 205 10.19 -2.53 -30.17
N LEU A 206 9.48 -2.46 -31.29
CA LEU A 206 10.05 -2.10 -32.61
C LEU A 206 10.28 -0.60 -32.77
N THR A 207 9.50 0.24 -32.10
CA THR A 207 9.59 1.71 -32.20
C THR A 207 10.37 2.36 -31.05
N ARG A 208 11.08 1.57 -30.22
CA ARG A 208 11.84 2.09 -29.04
C ARG A 208 12.83 3.20 -29.38
N ASP A 209 13.43 3.13 -30.56
CA ASP A 209 14.48 4.07 -31.00
C ASP A 209 13.95 5.18 -31.91
N VAL A 210 12.62 5.28 -32.10
CA VAL A 210 12.01 6.36 -32.88
C VAL A 210 11.84 7.58 -31.97
N ASN A 211 12.27 8.75 -32.43
CA ASN A 211 12.05 9.99 -31.69
C ASN A 211 10.57 10.36 -31.71
N PHE A 212 10.00 10.71 -30.55
CA PHE A 212 8.59 11.13 -30.42
C PHE A 212 8.20 12.28 -31.36
N LEU A 213 9.13 13.19 -31.69
CA LEU A 213 8.87 14.28 -32.65
C LEU A 213 8.59 13.79 -34.07
N ASP A 214 9.07 12.59 -34.42
CA ASP A 214 8.91 11.99 -35.73
C ASP A 214 7.74 11.00 -35.78
N TYR A 215 6.95 10.83 -34.72
CA TYR A 215 5.92 9.78 -34.67
C TYR A 215 4.83 9.92 -35.73
N ASP A 216 4.49 11.14 -36.14
CA ASP A 216 3.49 11.37 -37.19
C ASP A 216 4.00 10.99 -38.60
N THR A 217 5.32 11.06 -38.80
CA THR A 217 5.95 10.94 -40.12
C THR A 217 6.75 9.65 -40.30
N HIS A 218 7.14 8.99 -39.20
CA HIS A 218 8.00 7.82 -39.25
C HIS A 218 7.27 6.60 -39.84
N PRO A 219 7.89 5.84 -40.76
CA PRO A 219 7.19 4.73 -41.44
C PRO A 219 6.78 3.61 -40.49
N LEU A 220 7.57 3.31 -39.45
CA LEU A 220 7.23 2.26 -38.47
C LEU A 220 6.00 2.62 -37.62
N THR A 221 5.86 3.88 -37.22
CA THR A 221 4.69 4.32 -36.44
C THR A 221 3.45 4.35 -37.31
N GLN A 222 3.55 4.76 -38.59
CA GLN A 222 2.42 4.65 -39.52
C GLN A 222 1.99 3.20 -39.77
N ALA A 223 2.96 2.28 -39.88
CA ALA A 223 2.69 0.84 -40.00
C ALA A 223 1.98 0.30 -38.75
N ALA A 224 2.47 0.65 -37.56
CA ALA A 224 1.86 0.28 -36.29
C ALA A 224 0.42 0.81 -36.16
N ALA A 225 0.15 2.07 -36.48
CA ALA A 225 -1.21 2.64 -36.45
C ALA A 225 -2.16 1.88 -37.39
N THR A 226 -1.67 1.54 -38.59
CA THR A 226 -2.45 0.80 -39.58
C THR A 226 -2.77 -0.62 -39.08
N ASP A 227 -1.81 -1.29 -38.47
CA ASP A 227 -1.95 -2.65 -37.96
C ASP A 227 -2.89 -2.70 -36.75
N LEU A 228 -2.65 -1.86 -35.74
CA LEU A 228 -3.50 -1.74 -34.55
C LEU A 228 -4.95 -1.36 -34.89
N SER A 229 -5.16 -0.56 -35.94
CA SER A 229 -6.50 -0.19 -36.40
C SER A 229 -7.30 -1.36 -37.00
N ARG A 230 -6.64 -2.46 -37.37
CA ARG A 230 -7.29 -3.67 -37.94
C ARG A 230 -7.73 -4.68 -36.89
N LEU A 231 -7.26 -4.54 -35.64
CA LEU A 231 -7.58 -5.46 -34.56
C LEU A 231 -9.06 -5.38 -34.19
N SER A 232 -9.67 -6.54 -33.93
CA SER A 232 -11.11 -6.67 -33.66
C SER A 232 -11.55 -6.08 -32.31
N ASP A 233 -10.67 -6.10 -31.30
CA ASP A 233 -10.90 -5.50 -29.98
C ASP A 233 -9.61 -4.85 -29.49
N PHE A 234 -9.39 -3.61 -29.93
CA PHE A 234 -8.28 -2.77 -29.46
C PHE A 234 -8.83 -1.47 -28.89
N ARG A 235 -8.49 -1.18 -27.63
CA ARG A 235 -9.08 -0.08 -26.85
C ARG A 235 -8.15 1.13 -26.70
N GLY A 236 -7.06 1.18 -27.45
CA GLY A 236 -6.15 2.32 -27.50
C GLY A 236 -6.80 3.60 -28.06
N PRO A 237 -6.15 4.76 -27.85
CA PRO A 237 -6.65 6.07 -28.25
C PRO A 237 -6.76 6.20 -29.78
N ARG A 238 -7.96 6.55 -30.25
CA ARG A 238 -8.27 6.76 -31.66
C ARG A 238 -8.24 8.24 -32.01
N ASN A 239 -8.01 8.56 -33.29
CA ASN A 239 -8.13 9.91 -33.83
C ASN A 239 -9.55 10.44 -33.70
N ALA A 240 -9.86 11.02 -32.55
CA ALA A 240 -10.84 12.08 -32.45
C ALA A 240 -10.48 12.94 -31.25
N ARG A 241 -10.39 14.26 -31.47
CA ARG A 241 -10.48 15.29 -30.42
C ARG A 241 -11.88 15.32 -29.79
N SER A 242 -12.42 14.15 -29.51
CA SER A 242 -13.76 13.93 -29.00
C SER A 242 -13.60 12.80 -28.00
N PHE A 243 -13.96 13.12 -26.76
CA PHE A 243 -14.18 12.26 -25.60
C PHE A 243 -14.05 10.76 -25.81
N PRO A 244 -13.48 10.01 -24.85
CA PRO A 244 -13.12 8.60 -25.02
C PRO A 244 -14.32 7.76 -25.47
N SER A 245 -14.40 7.51 -26.77
CA SER A 245 -15.34 6.56 -27.35
C SER A 245 -14.61 5.23 -27.48
N ARG A 246 -15.01 4.27 -26.64
CA ARG A 246 -14.54 2.87 -26.66
C ARG A 246 -14.98 2.08 -27.90
N SER A 247 -15.52 2.75 -28.92
CA SER A 247 -15.93 2.13 -30.18
C SER A 247 -15.86 3.10 -31.35
N GLY A 248 -15.12 2.72 -32.41
CA GLY A 248 -15.12 3.35 -33.73
C GLY A 248 -14.14 4.51 -33.90
N GLY A 249 -13.13 4.32 -34.76
CA GLY A 249 -12.15 5.33 -35.18
C GLY A 249 -10.82 4.71 -35.62
N THR A 250 -10.00 5.39 -36.42
CA THR A 250 -8.65 4.89 -36.80
C THR A 250 -7.62 5.40 -35.77
N ILE A 251 -6.66 4.56 -35.36
CA ILE A 251 -5.56 4.99 -34.48
C ILE A 251 -4.64 5.95 -35.27
N ALA A 252 -4.27 7.09 -34.70
CA ALA A 252 -3.25 7.96 -35.30
C ALA A 252 -1.87 7.43 -35.01
N ALA A 253 -0.94 7.66 -35.93
CA ALA A 253 0.48 7.45 -35.64
C ALA A 253 0.94 8.25 -34.39
N GLY A 254 0.51 9.49 -34.24
CA GLY A 254 0.77 10.31 -33.05
C GLY A 254 0.08 9.88 -31.75
N THR A 255 -0.85 8.92 -31.78
CA THR A 255 -1.56 8.44 -30.58
C THR A 255 -1.18 7.02 -30.15
N ILE A 256 -0.27 6.34 -30.87
CA ILE A 256 0.08 4.92 -30.66
C ILE A 256 0.55 4.60 -29.24
N LEU A 257 0.92 5.60 -28.44
CA LEU A 257 1.42 5.43 -27.06
C LEU A 257 0.73 6.35 -26.04
N SER A 258 -0.33 7.05 -26.43
CA SER A 258 -1.03 7.97 -25.52
C SER A 258 -2.05 7.21 -24.67
N ASP A 259 -2.30 7.71 -23.46
CA ASP A 259 -3.48 7.29 -22.71
C ASP A 259 -4.73 8.03 -23.24
N SER A 260 -5.88 7.41 -23.04
CA SER A 260 -7.21 8.01 -23.21
C SER A 260 -7.59 9.00 -22.11
N ALA A 261 -6.71 9.23 -21.11
CA ALA A 261 -6.92 10.21 -20.06
C ALA A 261 -7.11 11.62 -20.63
N PRO A 262 -8.00 12.44 -20.04
CA PRO A 262 -8.19 13.81 -20.49
C PRO A 262 -6.88 14.59 -20.41
N ASP A 263 -6.61 15.35 -21.47
CA ASP A 263 -5.41 16.15 -21.66
C ASP A 263 -5.09 17.00 -20.43
N GLN A 264 -3.93 16.76 -19.80
CA GLN A 264 -3.47 17.50 -18.61
C GLN A 264 -3.06 18.95 -18.92
N THR A 265 -3.06 19.36 -20.20
CA THR A 265 -2.69 20.73 -20.59
C THR A 265 -3.79 21.78 -20.41
N GLN A 266 -4.99 21.41 -19.93
CA GLN A 266 -6.09 22.36 -19.69
C GLN A 266 -6.18 22.92 -18.25
N GLN A 267 -5.16 22.71 -17.41
CA GLN A 267 -5.07 23.37 -16.10
C GLN A 267 -3.96 24.44 -16.10
N THR A 268 -4.25 25.58 -16.71
CA THR A 268 -3.55 26.86 -16.45
C THR A 268 -4.55 27.98 -16.32
#